data_AF-A0AB34GY70-F1
#
_entry.id   AF-A0AB34GY70-F1
#
_cell.length_a   1.000
_cell.length_b   1.000
_cell.length_c   1.000
_cell.angle_alpha   90.00
_cell.angle_beta   90.00
_cell.angle_gamma   90.00
#
_symmetry.space_group_name_H-M   'P 1'
#
loop_
_entity.id
_entity.type
_entity.pdbx_description
1 polymer ?
#
loop_
_entity_poly.entity_id
_entity_poly.type
_entity_poly.pdbx_seq_one_letter_code
_entity_poly.pdbx_strand_id
1 'polypeptide(L)'
;MLVASRAQGSVFGHISFRSDWELVKVDFRPWFSRQCSEEDYSSWDLTNLQGDRCVLGQQRSFRRRKPMSWCIKGRSFTAALTARVCQCRDSDFLCDYGFERTPSSESDANKCFANFWFNPLSPPDDCVLGQTYTSSLGYRKVVSNVCEGGVDPRQSPAQLQCPLLPPRGLHVGIRGEAVAVRPGEDVLFVVRQEQVQTSTETMKQRAEAGRERSRVQQAQAQGGVASNISVCVCSPRGDVRFLPSCGRP
;
A
#
# COMPACT_ATOMS: atom_id res chain seq x y z
N MET A 1 -12.63 -27.09 -10.04
CA MET A 1 -12.71 -28.37 -9.29
C MET A 1 -13.94 -28.29 -8.38
N LEU A 2 -15.09 -28.83 -8.80
CA LEU A 2 -16.32 -28.78 -7.99
C LEU A 2 -16.11 -29.64 -6.74
N VAL A 3 -16.05 -28.99 -5.57
CA VAL A 3 -16.11 -29.66 -4.27
C VAL A 3 -17.57 -29.96 -3.97
N ALA A 4 -18.16 -30.89 -4.72
CA ALA A 4 -19.50 -31.37 -4.44
C ALA A 4 -19.43 -32.35 -3.26
N SER A 5 -19.66 -31.83 -2.05
CA SER A 5 -19.89 -32.63 -0.83
C SER A 5 -21.27 -33.31 -0.84
N ARG A 6 -22.12 -32.97 -1.82
CA ARG A 6 -23.38 -33.66 -2.14
C ARG A 6 -23.30 -34.21 -3.56
N ALA A 7 -23.54 -35.52 -3.73
CA ALA A 7 -23.58 -36.19 -5.02
C ALA A 7 -24.93 -35.96 -5.76
N GLN A 8 -25.49 -34.76 -5.68
CA GLN A 8 -26.77 -34.41 -6.29
C GLN A 8 -26.63 -33.07 -7.00
N GLY A 9 -26.99 -33.05 -8.27
CA GLY A 9 -27.02 -31.84 -9.10
C GLY A 9 -28.45 -31.54 -9.52
N SER A 10 -28.75 -30.28 -9.75
CA SER A 10 -30.01 -29.83 -10.32
C SER A 10 -29.71 -29.05 -11.59
N VAL A 11 -30.41 -29.38 -12.67
CA VAL A 11 -30.37 -28.65 -13.93
C VAL A 11 -31.74 -28.03 -14.12
N PHE A 12 -31.77 -26.73 -14.42
CA PHE A 12 -32.99 -26.00 -14.70
C PHE A 12 -32.89 -25.39 -16.10
N GLY A 13 -34.00 -25.38 -16.82
CA GLY A 13 -34.04 -24.81 -18.17
C GLY A 13 -35.42 -24.92 -18.79
N HIS A 14 -35.53 -24.44 -20.02
CA HIS A 14 -36.73 -24.56 -20.84
C HIS A 14 -36.49 -25.59 -21.95
N ILE A 15 -37.49 -26.42 -22.24
CA ILE A 15 -37.47 -27.29 -23.41
C ILE A 15 -37.86 -26.46 -24.63
N SER A 16 -37.17 -26.63 -25.76
CA SER A 16 -37.31 -25.80 -26.98
C SER A 16 -38.72 -25.63 -27.54
N PHE A 17 -39.67 -26.48 -27.15
CA PHE A 17 -41.06 -26.45 -27.62
C PHE A 17 -42.05 -25.82 -26.61
N ARG A 18 -41.63 -25.49 -25.38
CA ARG A 18 -42.48 -24.86 -24.35
C ARG A 18 -41.72 -23.83 -23.52
N SER A 19 -42.37 -22.71 -23.21
CA SER A 19 -41.83 -21.66 -22.33
C SER A 19 -41.97 -21.97 -20.83
N ASP A 20 -42.35 -23.19 -20.48
CA ASP A 20 -42.47 -23.63 -19.08
C ASP A 20 -41.09 -24.01 -18.52
N TRP A 21 -40.84 -23.68 -17.26
CA TRP A 21 -39.61 -24.07 -16.57
C TRP A 21 -39.64 -25.55 -16.21
N GLU A 22 -38.56 -26.26 -16.51
CA GLU A 22 -38.36 -27.64 -16.09
C GLU A 22 -37.15 -27.76 -15.17
N LEU A 23 -37.30 -28.59 -14.14
CA LEU A 23 -36.27 -28.90 -13.16
C LEU A 23 -35.98 -30.40 -13.18
N VAL A 24 -34.74 -30.75 -13.54
CA VAL A 24 -34.26 -32.12 -13.48
C VAL A 24 -33.28 -32.27 -12.33
N LYS A 25 -33.58 -33.17 -11.41
CA LYS A 25 -32.73 -33.51 -10.28
C LYS A 25 -31.98 -34.80 -10.60
N VAL A 26 -30.65 -34.71 -10.71
CA VAL A 26 -29.80 -35.87 -10.96
C VAL A 26 -29.14 -36.30 -9.66
N ASP A 27 -29.36 -37.55 -9.27
CA ASP A 27 -28.78 -38.16 -8.07
C ASP A 27 -27.69 -39.16 -8.46
N PHE A 28 -26.44 -38.83 -8.12
CA PHE A 28 -25.28 -39.68 -8.38
C PHE A 28 -24.96 -40.63 -7.22
N ARG A 29 -25.70 -40.58 -6.10
CA ARG A 29 -25.50 -41.48 -4.95
C ARG A 29 -25.57 -42.98 -5.30
N PRO A 30 -26.43 -43.46 -6.22
CA PRO A 30 -26.49 -44.88 -6.58
C PRO A 30 -25.16 -45.45 -7.11
N TRP A 31 -24.34 -44.63 -7.77
CA TRP A 31 -23.04 -45.06 -8.31
C TRP A 31 -21.90 -45.02 -7.29
N PHE A 32 -22.11 -44.40 -6.14
CA PHE A 32 -21.11 -44.27 -5.07
C PHE A 32 -21.74 -44.73 -3.75
N SER A 33 -21.86 -46.04 -3.57
CA SER A 33 -22.59 -46.67 -2.46
C SER A 33 -21.93 -46.57 -1.09
N ARG A 34 -20.64 -46.18 -1.04
CA ARG A 34 -19.86 -46.11 0.20
C ARG A 34 -19.15 -44.78 0.40
N GLN A 35 -18.86 -44.50 1.65
CA GLN A 35 -18.04 -43.38 2.11
C GLN A 35 -16.56 -43.70 1.87
N CYS A 36 -15.76 -42.74 1.39
CA CYS A 36 -14.32 -42.96 1.20
C CYS A 36 -13.60 -43.14 2.55
N SER A 37 -12.70 -44.11 2.63
CA SER A 37 -11.74 -44.30 3.73
C SER A 37 -10.38 -43.70 3.35
N GLU A 38 -9.41 -43.72 4.27
CA GLU A 38 -8.06 -43.20 4.01
C GLU A 38 -7.33 -43.96 2.89
N GLU A 39 -7.65 -45.25 2.67
CA GLU A 39 -6.99 -46.08 1.65
C GLU A 39 -7.45 -45.75 0.21
N ASP A 40 -8.58 -45.06 0.06
CA ASP A 40 -9.13 -44.61 -1.23
C ASP A 40 -8.41 -43.40 -1.80
N TYR A 41 -7.53 -42.78 -1.01
CA TYR A 41 -6.78 -41.60 -1.39
C TYR A 41 -5.34 -41.97 -1.72
N SER A 42 -4.79 -41.26 -2.70
CA SER A 42 -3.36 -41.15 -2.95
C SER A 42 -2.91 -39.73 -2.63
N SER A 43 -1.66 -39.57 -2.20
CA SER A 43 -1.06 -38.24 -2.08
C SER A 43 -0.85 -37.62 -3.47
N TRP A 44 -1.10 -36.33 -3.57
CA TRP A 44 -0.78 -35.51 -4.73
C TRP A 44 -0.03 -34.27 -4.26
N ASP A 45 1.24 -34.21 -4.59
CA ASP A 45 2.11 -33.09 -4.23
C ASP A 45 1.83 -31.90 -5.14
N LEU A 46 1.70 -30.72 -4.54
CA LEU A 46 1.55 -29.47 -5.28
C LEU A 46 2.90 -29.09 -5.89
N THR A 47 2.91 -28.98 -7.22
CA THR A 47 4.07 -28.51 -7.97
C THR A 47 3.69 -27.33 -8.86
N ASN A 48 4.64 -26.44 -9.10
CA ASN A 48 4.49 -25.43 -10.15
C ASN A 48 4.69 -26.05 -11.56
N LEU A 49 4.63 -25.22 -12.60
CA LEU A 49 4.83 -25.65 -13.99
C LEU A 49 6.26 -26.17 -14.27
N GLN A 50 7.23 -25.75 -13.46
CA GLN A 50 8.63 -26.17 -13.52
C GLN A 50 8.92 -27.42 -12.67
N GLY A 51 7.92 -27.97 -11.97
CA GLY A 51 8.07 -29.15 -11.11
C GLY A 51 8.62 -28.85 -9.71
N ASP A 52 8.80 -27.60 -9.32
CA ASP A 52 9.20 -27.23 -7.95
C ASP A 52 8.04 -27.45 -6.98
N ARG A 53 8.37 -28.02 -5.82
CA ARG A 53 7.43 -28.35 -4.73
C ARG A 53 7.33 -27.22 -3.70
N CYS A 54 8.31 -26.31 -3.66
CA CYS A 54 8.32 -25.20 -2.71
C CYS A 54 7.54 -24.00 -3.27
N VAL A 55 6.22 -24.00 -3.08
CA VAL A 55 5.36 -22.90 -3.51
C VAL A 55 5.08 -22.00 -2.30
N LEU A 56 5.41 -20.70 -2.40
CA LEU A 56 5.28 -19.73 -1.29
C LEU A 56 6.03 -20.17 -0.01
N GLY A 57 7.22 -20.74 -0.17
CA GLY A 57 8.02 -21.21 0.95
C GLY A 57 7.49 -22.47 1.63
N GLN A 58 6.55 -23.19 1.02
CA GLN A 58 5.94 -24.36 1.64
C GLN A 58 5.68 -25.49 0.61
N GLN A 59 6.07 -26.71 0.97
CA GLN A 59 5.66 -27.92 0.26
C GLN A 59 4.30 -28.36 0.79
N ARG A 60 3.32 -28.48 -0.11
CA ARG A 60 1.96 -28.91 0.23
C ARG A 60 1.64 -30.21 -0.50
N SER A 61 1.10 -31.18 0.23
CA SER A 61 0.56 -32.41 -0.35
C SER A 61 -0.92 -32.52 -0.03
N PHE A 62 -1.71 -32.94 -1.01
CA PHE A 62 -3.16 -33.04 -0.91
C PHE A 62 -3.65 -34.47 -1.13
N ARG A 63 -4.81 -34.79 -0.57
CA ARG A 63 -5.50 -36.05 -0.81
C ARG A 63 -6.23 -36.00 -2.15
N ARG A 64 -5.91 -36.92 -3.04
CA ARG A 64 -6.63 -37.15 -4.30
C ARG A 64 -7.26 -38.54 -4.28
N ARG A 65 -8.56 -38.64 -4.58
CA ARG A 65 -9.25 -39.93 -4.68
C ARG A 65 -8.64 -40.74 -5.84
N LYS A 66 -8.31 -42.01 -5.58
CA LYS A 66 -7.81 -42.93 -6.61
C LYS A 66 -8.87 -43.11 -7.71
N PRO A 67 -8.48 -43.23 -9.00
CA PRO A 67 -9.44 -43.42 -10.08
C PRO A 67 -10.33 -44.66 -9.92
N MET A 68 -9.78 -45.74 -9.35
CA MET A 68 -10.48 -47.01 -9.11
C MET A 68 -11.33 -47.02 -7.82
N SER A 69 -11.31 -45.95 -7.01
CA SER A 69 -12.07 -45.86 -5.76
C SER A 69 -13.41 -45.16 -5.98
N TRP A 70 -14.48 -45.95 -6.10
CA TRP A 70 -15.85 -45.48 -6.28
C TRP A 70 -16.53 -45.21 -4.93
N CYS A 71 -16.23 -44.04 -4.34
CA CYS A 71 -16.75 -43.64 -3.02
C CYS A 71 -17.06 -42.13 -2.94
N ILE A 72 -17.94 -41.72 -2.04
CA ILE A 72 -18.29 -40.30 -1.81
C ILE A 72 -17.30 -39.67 -0.81
N LYS A 73 -16.81 -38.45 -1.08
CA LYS A 73 -16.01 -37.68 -0.12
C LYS A 73 -16.87 -37.27 1.07
N GLY A 74 -16.37 -37.51 2.27
CA GLY A 74 -17.14 -37.33 3.50
C GLY A 74 -17.26 -35.85 3.89
N ARG A 75 -18.18 -35.56 4.81
CA ARG A 75 -18.36 -34.20 5.34
C ARG A 75 -17.14 -33.69 6.09
N SER A 76 -16.37 -34.59 6.71
CA SER A 76 -15.14 -34.32 7.46
C SER A 76 -13.86 -34.45 6.61
N PHE A 77 -13.97 -34.47 5.28
CA PHE A 77 -12.82 -34.60 4.40
C PHE A 77 -11.88 -33.39 4.51
N THR A 78 -10.63 -33.64 4.91
CA THR A 78 -9.54 -32.65 4.86
C THR A 78 -8.72 -32.86 3.60
N ALA A 79 -8.53 -31.79 2.82
CA ALA A 79 -7.79 -31.87 1.56
C ALA A 79 -6.28 -31.90 1.78
N ALA A 80 -5.75 -31.17 2.77
CA ALA A 80 -4.33 -31.05 3.04
C ALA A 80 -3.83 -32.20 3.93
N LEU A 81 -2.78 -32.89 3.50
CA LEU A 81 -2.09 -33.94 4.27
C LEU A 81 -0.93 -33.37 5.08
N THR A 82 -0.04 -32.68 4.39
CA THR A 82 1.26 -32.29 4.92
C THR A 82 1.61 -30.90 4.42
N ALA A 83 2.17 -30.10 5.31
CA ALA A 83 2.73 -28.80 5.01
C ALA A 83 4.13 -28.74 5.61
N ARG A 84 5.17 -28.67 4.77
CA ARG A 84 6.57 -28.56 5.22
C ARG A 84 7.14 -27.22 4.77
N VAL A 85 7.77 -26.50 5.68
CA VAL A 85 8.41 -25.21 5.38
C VAL A 85 9.70 -25.46 4.58
N CYS A 86 9.93 -24.64 3.56
CA CYS A 86 11.15 -24.62 2.77
C CYS A 86 12.11 -23.55 3.27
N GLN A 87 13.40 -23.73 2.96
CA GLN A 87 14.37 -22.64 3.06
C GLN A 87 14.05 -21.55 2.05
N CYS A 88 14.25 -20.29 2.44
CA CYS A 88 14.04 -19.17 1.52
C CYS A 88 15.06 -19.22 0.37
N ARG A 89 14.57 -18.93 -0.84
CA ARG A 89 15.31 -18.81 -2.10
C ARG A 89 15.14 -17.40 -2.66
N ASP A 90 15.93 -17.02 -3.66
CA ASP A 90 15.79 -15.71 -4.33
C ASP A 90 14.38 -15.50 -4.93
N SER A 91 13.72 -16.59 -5.34
CA SER A 91 12.34 -16.58 -5.85
C SER A 91 11.28 -16.22 -4.80
N ASP A 92 11.61 -16.30 -3.51
CA ASP A 92 10.70 -15.96 -2.41
C ASP A 92 10.70 -14.46 -2.08
N PHE A 93 11.50 -13.66 -2.80
CA PHE A 93 11.61 -12.22 -2.66
C PHE A 93 11.23 -11.50 -3.95
N LEU A 94 10.63 -10.32 -3.81
CA LEU A 94 10.34 -9.39 -4.89
C LEU A 94 11.00 -8.03 -4.62
N CYS A 95 11.05 -7.18 -5.63
CA CYS A 95 11.57 -5.84 -5.46
C CYS A 95 10.65 -5.01 -4.55
N ASP A 96 11.28 -4.23 -3.69
CA ASP A 96 10.61 -3.29 -2.80
C ASP A 96 10.24 -2.00 -3.54
N TYR A 97 9.53 -1.11 -2.87
CA TYR A 97 9.13 0.18 -3.43
C TYR A 97 10.35 0.95 -3.97
N GLY A 98 10.24 1.45 -5.21
CA GLY A 98 11.30 2.20 -5.86
C GLY A 98 12.40 1.36 -6.49
N PHE A 99 12.28 0.02 -6.47
CA PHE A 99 13.22 -0.90 -7.12
C PHE A 99 12.54 -1.73 -8.20
N GLU A 100 13.27 -1.99 -9.29
CA GLU A 100 12.79 -2.77 -10.44
C GLU A 100 13.82 -3.82 -10.87
N ARG A 101 13.34 -4.85 -11.57
CA ARG A 101 14.21 -5.87 -12.18
C ARG A 101 14.61 -5.44 -13.58
N THR A 102 15.88 -5.60 -13.91
CA THR A 102 16.36 -5.37 -15.28
C THR A 102 15.76 -6.43 -16.21
N PRO A 103 15.24 -6.05 -17.39
CA PRO A 103 14.57 -6.98 -18.31
C PRO A 103 15.50 -7.92 -19.09
N SER A 104 16.82 -7.93 -18.84
CA SER A 104 17.78 -8.69 -19.65
C SER A 104 18.00 -10.13 -19.17
N SER A 105 18.11 -11.02 -20.16
CA SER A 105 18.39 -12.46 -20.10
C SER A 105 19.84 -12.80 -19.71
N GLU A 106 20.43 -12.05 -18.78
CA GLU A 106 21.73 -12.36 -18.20
C GLU A 106 21.59 -12.78 -16.74
N SER A 107 22.67 -13.31 -16.18
CA SER A 107 22.82 -13.89 -14.83
C SER A 107 22.24 -13.08 -13.65
N ASP A 108 21.81 -11.84 -13.90
CA ASP A 108 21.28 -10.87 -12.94
C ASP A 108 19.74 -10.68 -13.02
N ALA A 109 19.01 -11.50 -13.79
CA ALA A 109 17.57 -11.36 -14.05
C ALA A 109 16.66 -11.30 -12.79
N ASN A 110 17.17 -11.64 -11.60
CA ASN A 110 16.45 -11.57 -10.33
C ASN A 110 16.95 -10.47 -9.38
N LYS A 111 17.91 -9.65 -9.79
CA LYS A 111 18.39 -8.54 -8.96
C LYS A 111 17.49 -7.31 -9.07
N CYS A 112 17.28 -6.64 -7.95
CA CYS A 112 16.49 -5.42 -7.83
C CYS A 112 17.40 -4.19 -7.80
N PHE A 113 17.13 -3.21 -8.65
CA PHE A 113 17.88 -1.97 -8.76
C PHE A 113 16.96 -0.77 -8.53
N ALA A 114 17.47 0.26 -7.84
CA ALA A 114 16.70 1.47 -7.60
C ALA A 114 16.40 2.17 -8.93
N ASN A 115 15.14 2.54 -9.14
CA ASN A 115 14.71 3.27 -10.32
C ASN A 115 15.15 4.74 -10.23
N PHE A 116 15.23 5.45 -11.36
CA PHE A 116 15.82 6.78 -11.46
C PHE A 116 15.14 7.86 -10.58
N TRP A 117 13.86 7.66 -10.24
CA TRP A 117 13.06 8.60 -9.43
C TRP A 117 13.14 8.30 -7.93
N PHE A 118 13.71 7.17 -7.53
CA PHE A 118 13.79 6.74 -6.15
C PHE A 118 15.23 6.76 -5.64
N ASN A 119 15.45 7.38 -4.49
CA ASN A 119 16.74 7.36 -3.81
C ASN A 119 16.63 6.54 -2.52
N PRO A 120 17.30 5.38 -2.39
CA PRO A 120 17.21 4.57 -1.17
C PRO A 120 17.82 5.25 0.07
N LEU A 121 18.59 6.33 -0.12
CA LEU A 121 19.15 7.14 0.96
C LEU A 121 18.22 8.28 1.40
N SER A 122 17.13 8.56 0.67
CA SER A 122 16.20 9.61 1.08
C SER A 122 15.33 9.13 2.25
N PRO A 123 15.19 9.93 3.31
CA PRO A 123 14.28 9.63 4.41
C PRO A 123 12.81 9.66 3.93
N PRO A 124 11.91 8.93 4.63
CA PRO A 124 10.48 8.95 4.33
C PRO A 124 9.84 10.32 4.59
N ASP A 125 8.69 10.58 3.97
CA ASP A 125 8.04 11.90 4.03
C ASP A 125 7.58 12.27 5.45
N ASP A 126 7.22 11.28 6.26
CA ASP A 126 6.78 11.38 7.64
C ASP A 126 7.91 11.17 8.67
N CYS A 127 9.18 11.30 8.26
CA CYS A 127 10.32 11.20 9.19
C CYS A 127 10.28 12.33 10.23
N VAL A 128 9.98 11.96 11.48
CA VAL A 128 10.02 12.88 12.63
C VAL A 128 11.41 12.86 13.27
N LEU A 129 11.92 14.04 13.62
CA LEU A 129 13.22 14.17 14.27
C LEU A 129 13.30 13.32 15.55
N GLY A 130 14.38 12.55 15.69
CA GLY A 130 14.61 11.68 16.84
C GLY A 130 13.99 10.28 16.71
N GLN A 131 13.21 10.02 15.67
CA GLN A 131 12.83 8.66 15.31
C GLN A 131 13.87 7.99 14.40
N THR A 132 13.80 6.67 14.32
CA THR A 132 14.55 5.87 13.37
C THR A 132 13.64 5.39 12.26
N TYR A 133 14.20 5.27 11.06
CA TYR A 133 13.56 4.62 9.93
C TYR A 133 14.45 3.50 9.39
N THR A 134 13.82 2.51 8.77
CA THR A 134 14.53 1.40 8.13
C THR A 134 14.67 1.67 6.64
N SER A 135 15.89 1.73 6.13
CA SER A 135 16.12 1.76 4.69
C SER A 135 16.03 0.35 4.11
N SER A 136 15.44 0.24 2.92
CA SER A 136 15.36 -1.02 2.20
C SER A 136 16.57 -1.19 1.29
N LEU A 137 17.14 -2.40 1.26
CA LEU A 137 18.17 -2.79 0.27
C LEU A 137 17.54 -3.14 -1.10
N GLY A 138 16.23 -2.96 -1.25
CA GLY A 138 15.51 -3.15 -2.50
C GLY A 138 14.78 -4.49 -2.64
N TYR A 139 14.80 -5.31 -1.59
CA TYR A 139 14.11 -6.60 -1.56
C TYR A 139 13.09 -6.65 -0.44
N ARG A 140 11.96 -7.30 -0.70
CA ARG A 140 10.97 -7.65 0.31
C ARG A 140 10.49 -9.09 0.11
N LYS A 141 10.17 -9.77 1.21
CA LYS A 141 9.64 -11.13 1.17
C LYS A 141 8.23 -11.11 0.55
N VAL A 142 7.93 -12.09 -0.31
CA VAL A 142 6.58 -12.24 -0.90
C VAL A 142 5.55 -12.36 0.23
N VAL A 143 4.47 -11.58 0.14
CA VAL A 143 3.42 -11.58 1.16
C VAL A 143 2.81 -12.98 1.27
N SER A 144 2.59 -13.44 2.50
CA SER A 144 2.14 -14.81 2.82
C SER A 144 3.13 -15.94 2.52
N ASN A 145 4.38 -15.63 2.14
CA ASN A 145 5.44 -16.61 2.05
C ASN A 145 5.98 -16.96 3.45
N VAL A 146 6.01 -18.25 3.76
CA VAL A 146 6.37 -18.76 5.09
C VAL A 146 7.75 -19.44 5.12
N CYS A 147 8.60 -19.19 4.14
CA CYS A 147 9.95 -19.74 4.12
C CYS A 147 10.79 -19.29 5.34
N GLU A 148 11.67 -20.17 5.81
CA GLU A 148 12.52 -19.97 6.99
C GLU A 148 14.00 -20.26 6.70
N GLY A 149 14.91 -19.41 7.18
CA GLY A 149 16.34 -19.54 6.89
C GLY A 149 16.68 -19.41 5.40
N GLY A 150 17.83 -19.94 5.00
CA GLY A 150 18.29 -19.85 3.60
C GLY A 150 18.85 -18.46 3.26
N VAL A 151 18.57 -18.00 2.04
CA VAL A 151 19.01 -16.66 1.59
C VAL A 151 18.08 -15.58 2.14
N ASP A 152 18.66 -14.49 2.64
CA ASP A 152 17.90 -13.28 2.98
C ASP A 152 18.57 -12.06 2.34
N PRO A 153 18.18 -11.68 1.11
CA PRO A 153 18.75 -10.52 0.43
C PRO A 153 18.38 -9.19 1.10
N ARG A 154 17.46 -9.19 2.08
CA ARG A 154 17.12 -8.00 2.86
C ARG A 154 18.20 -7.59 3.85
N GLN A 155 19.19 -8.45 4.11
CA GLN A 155 20.31 -8.30 5.07
C GLN A 155 20.06 -7.19 6.10
N SER A 156 19.47 -7.56 7.25
CA SER A 156 19.18 -6.68 8.41
C SER A 156 19.18 -5.18 8.08
N PRO A 157 18.05 -4.60 7.60
CA PRO A 157 18.02 -3.23 7.13
C PRO A 157 18.60 -2.30 8.20
N ALA A 158 19.56 -1.47 7.81
CA ALA A 158 20.21 -0.55 8.73
C ALA A 158 19.17 0.43 9.28
N GLN A 159 19.04 0.49 10.61
CA GLN A 159 18.26 1.54 11.23
C GLN A 159 19.01 2.86 11.15
N LEU A 160 18.42 3.81 10.45
CA LEU A 160 18.97 5.15 10.25
C LEU A 160 18.18 6.15 11.11
N GLN A 161 18.85 7.17 11.60
CA GLN A 161 18.21 8.26 12.33
C GLN A 161 17.54 9.22 11.34
N CYS A 162 16.33 9.68 11.64
CA CYS A 162 15.66 10.72 10.85
C CYS A 162 16.46 12.02 10.91
N PRO A 163 16.92 12.56 9.75
CA PRO A 163 17.56 13.85 9.71
C PRO A 163 16.53 14.99 9.87
N LEU A 164 17.04 16.20 10.12
CA LEU A 164 16.23 17.41 9.94
C LEU A 164 15.89 17.56 8.46
N LEU A 165 14.60 17.57 8.13
CA LEU A 165 14.12 17.73 6.77
C LEU A 165 13.93 19.22 6.45
N PRO A 166 14.30 19.68 5.25
CA PRO A 166 14.00 21.03 4.83
C PRO A 166 12.48 21.22 4.65
N PRO A 167 11.95 22.43 4.90
CA PRO A 167 10.53 22.73 4.71
C PRO A 167 10.13 22.54 3.24
N ARG A 168 9.03 21.82 3.00
CA ARG A 168 8.47 21.59 1.65
C ARG A 168 6.99 21.95 1.57
N GLY A 169 6.56 22.34 0.37
CA GLY A 169 5.16 22.67 0.09
C GLY A 169 4.66 23.90 0.85
N LEU A 170 5.48 24.95 0.96
CA LEU A 170 5.05 26.20 1.57
C LEU A 170 4.08 26.93 0.63
N HIS A 171 2.83 27.03 1.06
CA HIS A 171 1.75 27.68 0.34
C HIS A 171 1.17 28.83 1.16
N VAL A 172 0.96 29.97 0.52
CA VAL A 172 0.26 31.13 1.11
C VAL A 172 -1.03 31.35 0.35
N GLY A 173 -2.15 31.36 1.05
CA GLY A 173 -3.47 31.64 0.50
C GLY A 173 -4.16 32.75 1.28
N ILE A 174 -5.23 33.31 0.71
CA ILE A 174 -6.15 34.19 1.43
C ILE A 174 -7.27 33.32 1.99
N ARG A 175 -7.76 33.62 3.19
CA ARG A 175 -8.91 32.90 3.77
C ARG A 175 -10.17 33.24 2.98
N GLY A 176 -10.70 32.23 2.26
CA GLY A 176 -11.89 32.36 1.42
C GLY A 176 -11.55 32.41 -0.07
N GLU A 177 -12.52 32.74 -0.92
CA GLU A 177 -12.37 32.82 -2.39
C GLU A 177 -12.23 34.29 -2.87
N ALA A 178 -11.54 35.13 -2.10
CA ALA A 178 -11.41 36.54 -2.42
C ALA A 178 -10.45 36.76 -3.61
N VAL A 179 -11.00 37.07 -4.79
CA VAL A 179 -10.25 37.39 -6.01
C VAL A 179 -9.80 38.86 -6.02
N ALA A 180 -10.52 39.73 -5.32
CA ALA A 180 -10.20 41.14 -5.16
C ALA A 180 -10.53 41.61 -3.73
N VAL A 181 -9.69 42.49 -3.20
CA VAL A 181 -9.83 43.08 -1.86
C VAL A 181 -9.98 44.58 -2.02
N ARG A 182 -10.92 45.20 -1.27
CA ARG A 182 -11.06 46.66 -1.27
C ARG A 182 -10.12 47.31 -0.26
N PRO A 183 -9.61 48.53 -0.52
CA PRO A 183 -8.86 49.29 0.48
C PRO A 183 -9.67 49.44 1.77
N GLY A 184 -9.05 49.16 2.92
CA GLY A 184 -9.71 49.21 4.24
C GLY A 184 -10.36 47.89 4.69
N GLU A 185 -10.29 46.82 3.90
CA GLU A 185 -10.68 45.47 4.32
C GLU A 185 -9.50 44.72 4.98
N ASP A 186 -9.82 43.96 6.03
CA ASP A 186 -8.88 43.05 6.69
C ASP A 186 -8.67 41.81 5.81
N VAL A 187 -7.43 41.56 5.36
CA VAL A 187 -7.07 40.35 4.61
C VAL A 187 -6.41 39.36 5.56
N LEU A 188 -7.00 38.16 5.67
CA LEU A 188 -6.37 37.08 6.41
C LEU A 188 -5.62 36.16 5.46
N PHE A 189 -4.30 36.08 5.64
CA PHE A 189 -3.45 35.13 4.96
C PHE A 189 -3.31 33.86 5.79
N VAL A 190 -3.41 32.72 5.11
CA VAL A 190 -3.24 31.38 5.66
C VAL A 190 -1.99 30.79 5.03
N VAL A 191 -1.02 30.43 5.87
CA VAL A 191 0.18 29.72 5.44
C VAL A 191 -0.01 28.24 5.72
N ARG A 192 0.32 27.39 4.76
CA ARG A 192 0.32 25.92 4.89
C ARG A 192 1.67 25.39 4.46
N GLN A 193 2.08 24.30 5.07
CA GLN A 193 3.30 23.57 4.75
C GLN A 193 2.94 22.09 4.68
N GLU A 194 3.35 21.43 3.60
CA GLU A 194 3.01 20.02 3.38
C GLU A 194 3.84 19.10 4.28
N GLN A 195 5.12 19.42 4.47
CA GLN A 195 6.04 18.62 5.29
C GLN A 195 6.36 19.34 6.59
N VAL A 196 5.78 18.85 7.67
CA VAL A 196 5.86 19.47 9.00
C VAL A 196 6.87 18.74 9.85
N GLN A 197 7.89 19.45 10.32
CA GLN A 197 8.75 18.96 11.40
C GLN A 197 8.42 19.66 12.73
N THR A 198 8.71 18.98 13.84
CA THR A 198 8.57 19.51 15.21
C THR A 198 9.69 20.50 15.60
N SER A 199 10.51 20.94 14.66
CA SER A 199 11.52 21.96 14.87
C SER A 199 10.91 23.36 14.92
N THR A 200 11.55 24.28 15.65
CA THR A 200 11.17 25.69 15.65
C THR A 200 11.59 26.31 14.33
N GLU A 201 10.63 26.57 13.45
CA GLU A 201 10.88 27.23 12.17
C GLU A 201 10.72 28.75 12.32
N THR A 202 11.60 29.51 11.67
CA THR A 202 11.50 30.98 11.62
C THR A 202 10.94 31.41 10.28
N MET A 203 9.73 31.94 10.28
CA MET A 203 9.09 32.47 9.09
C MET A 203 9.34 33.98 8.99
N LYS A 204 9.90 34.42 7.85
CA LYS A 204 10.05 35.84 7.50
C LYS A 204 9.00 36.22 6.47
N GLN A 205 8.14 37.17 6.81
CA GLN A 205 7.06 37.62 5.94
C GLN A 205 7.29 39.08 5.57
N ARG A 206 7.08 39.41 4.30
CA ARG A 206 7.17 40.77 3.79
C ARG A 206 5.95 41.01 2.91
N ALA A 207 5.14 42.00 3.28
CA ALA A 207 3.97 42.40 2.51
C ALA A 207 4.24 43.75 1.84
N GLU A 208 4.02 43.85 0.53
CA GLU A 208 4.31 45.04 -0.28
C GLU A 208 3.04 45.51 -0.99
N ALA A 209 2.77 46.82 -0.99
CA ALA A 209 1.77 47.44 -1.85
C ALA A 209 2.37 48.70 -2.49
N GLY A 210 2.39 48.77 -3.83
CA GLY A 210 2.94 49.93 -4.54
C GLY A 210 4.46 50.11 -4.33
N ARG A 211 4.92 51.37 -4.20
CA ARG A 211 6.34 51.76 -4.17
C ARG A 211 6.88 52.03 -2.75
N GLU A 212 6.07 51.78 -1.72
CA GLU A 212 6.39 52.11 -0.33
C GLU A 212 7.14 50.98 0.41
N ARG A 213 7.79 51.31 1.54
CA ARG A 213 8.62 50.37 2.32
C ARG A 213 7.78 49.29 2.99
N SER A 214 7.94 48.06 2.54
CA SER A 214 7.39 46.87 3.14
C SER A 214 8.03 46.54 4.51
N ARG A 215 7.19 46.28 5.53
CA ARG A 215 7.65 45.78 6.85
C ARG A 215 7.90 44.28 6.78
N VAL A 216 8.97 43.84 7.45
CA VAL A 216 9.27 42.41 7.63
C VAL A 216 8.76 41.99 9.00
N GLN A 217 7.89 40.99 9.06
CA GLN A 217 7.49 40.34 10.30
C GLN A 217 8.18 38.98 10.42
N GLN A 218 8.75 38.71 11.58
CA GLN A 218 9.30 37.41 11.94
C GLN A 218 8.34 36.72 12.90
N ALA A 219 7.98 35.48 12.57
CA ALA A 219 7.18 34.62 13.43
C ALA A 219 7.92 33.28 13.61
N GLN A 220 7.86 32.73 14.81
CA GLN A 220 8.33 31.38 15.08
C GLN A 220 7.13 30.43 15.06
N ALA A 221 7.18 29.41 14.23
CA ALA A 221 6.16 28.38 14.15
C ALA A 221 6.74 27.06 14.68
N GLN A 222 5.95 26.34 15.48
CA GLN A 222 6.26 24.99 15.93
C GLN A 222 5.15 24.05 15.46
N GLY A 223 5.50 22.97 14.78
CA GLY A 223 4.55 21.87 14.49
C GLY A 223 3.50 22.15 13.42
N GLY A 224 3.83 22.88 12.35
CA GLY A 224 2.98 22.95 11.15
C GLY A 224 1.66 23.68 11.34
N VAL A 225 1.56 24.50 12.37
CA VAL A 225 0.39 25.34 12.60
C VAL A 225 0.27 26.33 11.44
N ALA A 226 -0.88 26.31 10.78
CA ALA A 226 -1.29 27.37 9.88
C ALA A 226 -1.21 28.70 10.62
N SER A 227 -0.15 29.45 10.40
CA SER A 227 0.01 30.77 10.99
C SER A 227 -0.98 31.69 10.28
N ASN A 228 -2.06 32.03 10.97
CA ASN A 228 -3.03 33.02 10.49
C ASN A 228 -2.38 34.40 10.63
N ILE A 229 -2.13 35.06 9.51
CA ILE A 229 -1.52 36.39 9.50
C ILE A 229 -2.57 37.37 9.00
N SER A 230 -2.96 38.31 9.86
CA SER A 230 -3.83 39.42 9.48
C SER A 230 -3.00 40.57 8.93
N VAL A 231 -3.30 40.96 7.70
CA VAL A 231 -2.67 42.09 7.02
C VAL A 231 -3.76 43.06 6.61
N CYS A 232 -3.55 44.32 6.97
CA CYS A 232 -4.42 45.43 6.63
C CYS A 232 -3.88 46.19 5.42
N VAL A 233 -4.71 46.37 4.39
CA VAL A 233 -4.41 47.22 3.23
C VAL A 233 -4.99 48.61 3.48
N CYS A 234 -4.16 49.56 3.89
CA CYS A 234 -4.61 50.90 4.27
C CYS A 234 -4.46 51.91 3.14
N SER A 235 -5.61 52.42 2.65
CA SER A 235 -5.76 53.66 1.85
C SER A 235 -5.16 53.64 0.41
N PRO A 236 -5.64 54.49 -0.53
CA PRO A 236 -5.16 54.52 -1.92
C PRO A 236 -3.69 54.94 -2.08
N ARG A 237 -2.99 55.32 -0.99
CA ARG A 237 -1.58 55.72 -0.99
C ARG A 237 -0.59 54.56 -0.79
N GLY A 238 -1.06 53.32 -0.60
CA GLY A 238 -0.21 52.12 -0.70
C GLY A 238 0.45 51.62 0.59
N ASP A 239 -0.07 51.96 1.78
CA ASP A 239 0.52 51.51 3.04
C ASP A 239 -0.04 50.14 3.50
N VAL A 240 0.85 49.17 3.74
CA VAL A 240 0.50 47.85 4.31
C VAL A 240 0.95 47.77 5.77
N ARG A 241 0.05 47.37 6.68
CA ARG A 241 0.38 47.15 8.09
C ARG A 241 -0.09 45.78 8.58
N PHE A 242 0.78 45.10 9.33
CA PHE A 242 0.40 43.96 10.16
C PHE A 242 -0.32 44.47 11.39
N LEU A 243 -1.61 44.15 11.55
CA LEU A 243 -2.47 44.63 12.63
C LEU A 243 -3.42 43.53 13.12
N PRO A 244 -3.86 43.55 14.39
CA PRO A 244 -4.96 42.70 14.88
C PRO A 244 -6.34 43.13 14.35
N SER A 245 -6.48 44.37 13.84
CA SER A 245 -7.66 44.90 13.16
C SER A 245 -7.33 46.24 12.48
N CYS A 246 -7.87 46.51 11.29
CA CYS A 246 -7.79 47.85 10.67
C CYS A 246 -8.54 48.86 11.54
N GLY A 247 -7.79 49.63 12.35
CA GLY A 247 -8.33 50.79 13.03
C GLY A 247 -8.90 51.77 12.00
N ARG A 248 -10.22 52.03 12.09
CA ARG A 248 -10.91 53.06 11.31
C ARG A 248 -10.26 54.44 11.57
N PRO A 249 -10.31 55.37 10.60
CA PRO A 249 -9.73 56.70 10.73
C PRO A 249 -10.23 57.45 11.97
#